data_AF-A0A0C2Y0C1-F1
#
_entry.id   AF-A0A0C2Y0C1-F1
#
_cell.length_a   1.000
_cell.length_b   1.000
_cell.length_c   1.000
_cell.angle_alpha   90.00
_cell.angle_beta   90.00
_cell.angle_gamma   90.00
#
_symmetry.space_group_name_H-M   'P 1'
#
loop_
_entity.id
_entity.type
_entity.pdbx_description
1 polymer ?
#
loop_
_entity_poly.entity_id
_entity_poly.type
_entity_poly.pdbx_seq_one_letter_code
_entity_poly.pdbx_strand_id
1 'polypeptide(L)'
;MRGNLSRILLPRQLHHRRLFSTEVPTPKKLEGPGDDPRPPWVYVGTRLISMAVIPAVGVYSVFFYDFGDRDHAFQPIRRWAAQQVNKFFTLSPAEEKLLEQVKSSSSSTS
;
A
#
# COMPACT_ATOMS: atom_id res chain seq x y z
N MET A 1 -12.44 -49.35 -24.74
CA MET A 1 -11.55 -48.19 -24.93
C MET A 1 -11.04 -47.75 -23.55
N ARG A 2 -9.77 -48.01 -23.23
CA ARG A 2 -9.15 -47.69 -21.93
C ARG A 2 -8.23 -46.47 -22.13
N GLY A 3 -8.64 -45.31 -21.62
CA GLY A 3 -7.84 -44.08 -21.66
C GLY A 3 -6.87 -44.03 -20.48
N ASN A 4 -5.57 -43.97 -20.80
CA ASN A 4 -4.48 -43.82 -19.83
C ASN A 4 -4.53 -42.45 -19.14
N LEU A 5 -4.64 -42.46 -17.81
CA LEU A 5 -4.43 -41.28 -16.96
C LEU A 5 -2.95 -41.15 -16.64
N SER A 6 -2.21 -40.46 -17.52
CA SER A 6 -0.84 -40.05 -17.23
C SER A 6 -0.84 -38.93 -16.18
N ARG A 7 -0.79 -39.31 -14.90
CA ARG A 7 -0.49 -38.39 -13.79
C ARG A 7 0.93 -37.86 -13.97
N ILE A 8 1.03 -36.62 -14.47
CA ILE A 8 2.26 -35.85 -14.50
C ILE A 8 2.66 -35.57 -13.05
N LEU A 9 3.62 -36.35 -12.54
CA LEU A 9 4.31 -36.09 -11.29
C LEU A 9 5.24 -34.89 -11.52
N LEU A 10 4.75 -33.68 -11.27
CA LEU A 10 5.62 -32.51 -11.18
C LEU A 10 6.50 -32.66 -9.93
N PRO A 11 7.83 -32.61 -10.04
CA PRO A 11 8.69 -32.57 -8.87
C PRO A 11 8.43 -31.26 -8.12
N ARG A 12 8.01 -31.40 -6.86
CA ARG A 12 7.89 -30.31 -5.88
C ARG A 12 9.29 -29.74 -5.65
N GLN A 13 9.67 -28.77 -6.47
CA GLN A 13 10.90 -28.00 -6.35
C GLN A 13 10.89 -27.26 -5.01
N LEU A 14 11.53 -27.87 -4.01
CA LEU A 14 11.84 -27.25 -2.73
C LEU A 14 12.72 -26.03 -3.02
N HIS A 15 12.10 -24.86 -3.01
CA HIS A 15 12.81 -23.59 -3.07
C HIS A 15 13.67 -23.50 -1.81
N HIS A 16 14.96 -23.76 -1.95
CA HIS A 16 15.93 -23.39 -0.94
C HIS A 16 15.83 -21.88 -0.74
N ARG A 17 15.17 -21.46 0.36
CA ARG A 17 15.24 -20.10 0.86
C ARG A 17 16.72 -19.79 1.10
N ARG A 18 17.32 -19.03 0.19
CA ARG A 18 18.57 -18.33 0.48
C ARG A 18 18.22 -17.33 1.58
N LEU A 19 18.65 -17.62 2.81
CA LEU A 19 18.73 -16.61 3.84
C LEU A 19 19.76 -15.61 3.32
N PHE A 20 19.29 -14.44 2.88
CA PHE A 20 20.20 -13.34 2.57
C PHE A 20 20.94 -13.02 3.85
N SER A 21 22.23 -13.37 3.89
CA SER A 21 23.13 -12.98 4.97
C SER A 21 23.15 -11.46 5.02
N THR A 22 22.61 -10.89 6.09
CA THR A 22 22.57 -9.44 6.34
C THR A 22 23.89 -8.90 6.90
N GLU A 23 24.94 -9.71 6.92
CA GLU A 23 26.31 -9.28 7.23
C GLU A 23 26.83 -8.44 6.04
N VAL A 24 26.32 -7.21 5.92
CA VAL A 24 26.98 -6.18 5.12
C VAL A 24 28.23 -5.80 5.90
N PRO A 25 29.45 -6.03 5.38
CA PRO A 25 30.65 -5.58 6.05
C PRO A 25 30.54 -4.07 6.22
N THR A 26 30.43 -3.59 7.45
CA THR A 26 30.53 -2.16 7.75
C THR A 26 31.82 -1.66 7.11
N PRO A 27 31.76 -0.72 6.14
CA PRO A 27 32.95 -0.25 5.47
C PRO A 27 33.87 0.34 6.55
N LYS A 28 35.08 -0.22 6.67
CA LYS A 28 36.12 0.35 7.52
C LYS A 28 36.28 1.81 7.10
N LYS A 29 36.24 2.73 8.07
CA LYS A 29 36.45 4.17 7.84
C LYS A 29 37.76 4.35 7.06
N LEU A 30 37.64 4.64 5.76
CA LEU A 30 38.78 4.83 4.87
C LEU A 30 39.35 6.21 5.18
N GLU A 31 40.31 6.31 6.11
CA GLU A 31 41.04 7.56 6.33
C GLU A 31 42.01 7.76 5.17
N GLY A 32 41.59 8.60 4.22
CA GLY A 32 42.31 8.95 3.00
C GLY A 32 41.68 10.20 2.36
N PRO A 33 42.24 10.77 1.28
CA PRO A 33 41.81 12.04 0.66
C PRO A 33 40.43 11.98 -0.03
N GLY A 34 39.58 11.03 0.37
CA GLY A 34 38.16 10.92 0.04
C GLY A 34 37.25 11.19 1.24
N ASP A 35 37.76 11.80 2.32
CA ASP A 35 36.95 12.31 3.41
C ASP A 35 35.97 13.35 2.85
N ASP A 36 34.69 13.01 2.93
CA ASP A 36 33.61 13.83 2.45
C ASP A 36 33.56 15.14 3.26
N PRO A 37 33.71 16.32 2.63
CA PRO A 37 33.82 17.60 3.34
C PRO A 37 32.49 18.07 3.94
N ARG A 38 31.41 17.31 3.77
CA ARG A 38 30.06 17.71 4.17
C ARG A 38 29.90 17.59 5.70
N PRO A 39 29.41 18.66 6.35
CA PRO A 39 29.08 18.59 7.77
C PRO A 39 28.06 17.47 8.07
N PRO A 40 28.19 16.74 9.21
CA PRO A 40 27.32 15.60 9.54
C PRO A 40 25.81 15.91 9.52
N TRP A 41 25.43 17.16 9.80
CA TRP A 41 24.03 17.60 9.80
C TRP A 41 23.39 17.55 8.41
N VAL A 42 24.19 17.65 7.33
CA VAL A 42 23.68 17.63 5.94
C VAL A 42 23.05 16.28 5.62
N TYR A 43 23.64 15.19 6.07
CA TYR A 43 23.09 13.85 5.85
C TYR A 43 21.81 13.63 6.63
N VAL A 44 21.76 14.09 7.88
CA VAL A 44 20.55 14.03 8.69
C VAL A 44 19.44 14.88 8.07
N GLY A 45 19.75 16.11 7.65
CA GLY A 45 18.82 17.00 6.96
C GLY A 45 18.29 16.39 5.66
N THR A 46 19.17 15.89 4.79
CA THR A 46 18.79 15.24 3.53
C THR A 46 17.92 14.01 3.77
N ARG A 47 18.23 13.22 4.80
CA ARG A 47 17.44 12.05 5.18
C ARG A 47 16.04 12.44 5.65
N LEU A 48 15.93 13.47 6.51
CA LEU A 48 14.64 13.96 6.98
C LEU A 48 13.81 14.56 5.84
N ILE A 49 14.42 15.37 4.97
CA ILE A 49 13.77 15.93 3.79
C ILE A 49 13.26 14.80 2.89
N SER A 50 14.09 13.80 2.60
CA SER A 50 13.67 12.67 1.76
C SER A 50 12.51 11.91 2.41
N MET A 51 12.59 11.68 3.72
CA MET A 51 11.55 11.01 4.49
C MET A 51 10.24 11.81 4.52
N ALA A 52 10.26 13.14 4.39
CA ALA A 52 9.06 13.97 4.35
C ALA A 52 8.52 14.15 2.92
N VAL A 53 9.39 14.45 1.95
CA VAL A 53 9.02 14.79 0.58
C VAL A 53 8.42 13.58 -0.15
N ILE A 54 9.04 12.40 -0.05
CA ILE A 54 8.55 11.21 -0.74
C ILE A 54 7.10 10.87 -0.35
N PRO A 55 6.74 10.73 0.94
CA PRO A 55 5.35 10.48 1.30
C PRO A 55 4.44 11.69 1.00
N ALA A 56 4.91 12.93 1.14
CA ALA A 56 4.12 14.11 0.79
C ALA A 56 3.69 14.10 -0.68
N VAL A 57 4.60 13.76 -1.60
CA VAL A 57 4.28 13.60 -3.03
C VAL A 57 3.28 12.47 -3.24
N GLY A 58 3.41 11.35 -2.52
CA GLY A 58 2.45 10.25 -2.57
C GLY A 58 1.04 10.67 -2.14
N VAL A 59 0.92 11.36 -1.01
CA VAL A 59 -0.36 11.89 -0.49
C VAL A 59 -0.95 12.91 -1.47
N TYR A 60 -0.14 13.85 -1.95
CA TYR A 60 -0.59 14.84 -2.94
C TYR A 60 -1.12 14.17 -4.21
N SER A 61 -0.39 13.17 -4.71
CA SER A 61 -0.78 12.39 -5.88
C SER A 61 -2.09 11.65 -5.63
N VAL A 62 -2.30 11.07 -4.45
CA VAL A 62 -3.53 10.30 -4.16
C VAL A 62 -4.75 11.22 -3.96
N PHE A 63 -4.61 12.36 -3.27
CA PHE A 63 -5.79 13.13 -2.83
C PHE A 63 -6.05 14.43 -3.59
N PHE A 64 -5.02 15.07 -4.15
CA PHE A 64 -5.15 16.43 -4.69
C PHE A 64 -4.83 16.52 -6.18
N TYR A 65 -3.91 15.71 -6.68
CA TYR A 65 -3.48 15.79 -8.08
C TYR A 65 -4.57 15.29 -9.03
N ASP A 66 -4.92 16.05 -10.06
CA ASP A 66 -5.86 15.59 -11.08
C ASP A 66 -5.11 14.86 -12.21
N PHE A 67 -5.42 13.58 -12.40
CA PHE A 67 -4.83 12.75 -13.47
C PHE A 67 -5.65 12.81 -14.77
N GLY A 68 -6.81 13.47 -14.77
CA GLY A 68 -7.76 13.47 -15.88
C GLY A 68 -8.36 12.10 -16.17
N ASP A 69 -8.87 11.90 -17.39
CA ASP A 69 -9.59 10.68 -17.81
C ASP A 69 -8.68 9.45 -18.05
N ARG A 70 -7.40 9.52 -17.70
CA ARG A 70 -6.46 8.42 -17.92
C ARG A 70 -6.43 7.47 -16.73
N ASP A 71 -6.27 6.17 -17.01
CA ASP A 71 -6.03 5.20 -15.96
C ASP A 71 -4.68 5.47 -15.29
N HIS A 72 -4.67 5.47 -13.96
CA HIS A 72 -3.49 5.83 -13.17
C HIS A 72 -3.30 4.87 -12.00
N ALA A 73 -2.04 4.60 -11.64
CA ALA A 73 -1.68 3.59 -10.63
C ALA A 73 -2.33 3.82 -9.25
N PHE A 74 -2.74 5.06 -8.97
CA PHE A 74 -3.42 5.43 -7.73
C PHE A 74 -4.95 5.27 -7.76
N GLN A 75 -5.59 4.92 -8.88
CA GLN A 75 -7.05 4.75 -8.95
C GLN A 75 -7.58 3.69 -7.96
N PRO A 76 -6.97 2.49 -7.85
CA PRO A 76 -7.43 1.49 -6.89
C PRO A 76 -7.35 2.00 -5.45
N ILE A 77 -6.27 2.72 -5.11
CA ILE A 77 -6.05 3.30 -3.79
C ILE A 77 -7.09 4.39 -3.50
N ARG A 78 -7.38 5.27 -4.46
CA ARG A 78 -8.43 6.29 -4.33
C ARG A 78 -9.80 5.68 -4.08
N ARG A 79 -10.17 4.64 -4.83
CA ARG A 79 -11.45 3.93 -4.66
C ARG A 79 -11.54 3.29 -3.29
N TRP A 80 -10.47 2.63 -2.84
CA TRP A 80 -10.40 2.08 -1.49
C TRP A 80 -10.54 3.18 -0.43
N ALA A 81 -9.82 4.29 -0.56
CA ALA A 81 -9.87 5.41 0.39
C ALA A 81 -11.28 6.02 0.45
N ALA A 82 -11.91 6.25 -0.71
CA ALA A 82 -13.29 6.71 -0.79
C ALA A 82 -14.27 5.74 -0.13
N GLN A 83 -14.08 4.42 -0.29
CA GLN A 83 -14.88 3.42 0.42
C GLN A 83 -14.68 3.48 1.94
N GLN A 84 -13.45 3.72 2.42
CA GLN A 84 -13.21 3.88 3.86
C GLN A 84 -13.87 5.15 4.38
N VAL A 85 -13.72 6.28 3.68
CA VAL A 85 -14.39 7.54 4.02
C VAL A 85 -15.90 7.33 4.07
N ASN A 86 -16.49 6.71 3.05
CA ASN A 86 -17.92 6.42 3.02
C ASN A 86 -18.35 5.56 4.22
N LYS A 87 -17.62 4.51 4.59
CA LYS A 87 -17.97 3.71 5.78
C LYS A 87 -18.06 4.52 7.08
N PHE A 88 -17.29 5.61 7.21
CA PHE A 88 -17.35 6.48 8.38
C PHE A 88 -18.46 7.54 8.30
N PHE A 89 -18.78 8.01 7.09
CA PHE A 89 -19.77 9.08 6.87
C PHE A 89 -21.15 8.58 6.41
N THR A 90 -21.30 7.29 6.10
CA THR A 90 -22.57 6.65 5.78
C THR A 90 -22.97 5.69 6.89
N LEU A 91 -24.27 5.45 7.02
CA LEU A 91 -24.81 4.48 7.96
C LEU A 91 -24.19 3.10 7.71
N SER A 92 -23.86 2.41 8.79
CA SER A 92 -23.50 1.00 8.71
C SER A 92 -24.68 0.20 8.13
N PRO A 93 -24.44 -0.95 7.48
CA PRO A 93 -25.51 -1.79 6.94
C PRO A 93 -26.52 -2.26 8.01
N ALA A 94 -26.14 -2.21 9.29
CA ALA A 94 -27.03 -2.48 10.40
C ALA A 94 -27.97 -1.29 10.68
N GLU A 95 -27.45 -0.06 10.65
CA GLU A 95 -28.24 1.16 10.84
C GLU A 95 -29.18 1.44 9.66
N GLU A 96 -28.76 1.10 8.44
CA GLU A 96 -29.61 1.22 7.25
C GLU A 96 -30.86 0.33 7.35
N LYS A 97 -30.71 -0.92 7.83
CA LYS A 97 -31.85 -1.83 8.06
C LYS A 97 -32.82 -1.31 9.11
N LEU A 98 -32.32 -0.63 10.15
CA LEU A 98 -33.17 -0.02 11.17
C LEU A 98 -33.99 1.14 10.56
N LEU A 99 -33.38 1.95 9.70
CA LEU A 99 -34.13 3.00 8.99
C LEU A 99 -35.19 2.44 8.04
N GLU A 100 -34.92 1.34 7.34
CA GLU A 100 -35.91 0.67 6.47
C GLU A 100 -37.12 0.14 7.28
N GLN A 101 -36.87 -0.42 8.46
CA GLN A 101 -37.93 -0.88 9.37
C GLN A 101 -38.75 0.29 9.95
N VAL A 102 -38.09 1.38 10.32
CA VAL A 102 -38.78 2.61 10.78
C VAL A 102 -39.59 3.25 9.65
N LYS A 103 -39.05 3.28 8.42
CA LYS A 103 -39.75 3.82 7.26
C LYS A 103 -41.00 3.00 6.90
N SER A 104 -40.91 1.68 6.87
CA SER A 104 -42.06 0.81 6.57
C SER A 104 -43.18 0.90 7.63
N SER A 105 -42.82 0.96 8.91
CA SER A 105 -43.80 1.15 10.01
C SER A 105 -44.47 2.54 9.98
N SER A 106 -43.72 3.61 9.71
CA SER A 106 -44.29 4.96 9.57
C SER A 106 -45.23 5.11 8.37
N SER A 107 -44.91 4.50 7.22
CA SER A 107 -45.74 4.53 6.00
C SER A 107 -47.05 3.73 6.12
N SER A 108 -47.16 2.84 7.11
CA SER A 108 -48.37 2.05 7.36
C SER A 108 -49.36 2.76 8.30
N THR A 109 -48.98 3.90 8.88
CA THR A 109 -49.76 4.64 9.88
C THR A 109 -50.27 6.00 9.34
N SER A 110 -50.10 6.27 8.04
CA SER A 110 -50.61 7.47 7.35
C SER A 110 -51.60 7.11 6.25
#